data_AF-A0A4V1ZKI9-F1
#
_entry.id   AF-A0A4V1ZKI9-F1
#
_cell.length_a   1.000
_cell.length_b   1.000
_cell.length_c   1.000
_cell.angle_alpha   90.00
_cell.angle_beta   90.00
_cell.angle_gamma   90.00
#
_symmetry.space_group_name_H-M   'P 1'
#
loop_
_entity.id
_entity.type
_entity.pdbx_description
1 polymer ?
#
loop_
_entity_poly.entity_id
_entity_poly.type
_entity_poly.pdbx_seq_one_letter_code
_entity_poly.pdbx_strand_id
1 'polypeptide(L)'
;MYPSQTPFVASQIVDQQQNMVFGSFEHPQGWKVNSQISWNYQDNSQPANVYIGAYDPASGEGFEFLPMAGCYWLEPNFGFAAIGQQRYGLTLTPPMSAPDALIKIIINGVRGNRQNLRVIGAQPVPNLAQMVNADEVAGIPSEGVRARVQYEEQGRSWEEDFYACRYQLPPNGGQLNWGLARPFCFRAAMGTLDSKGQMFWRIACSLRRNPQWLQLYSQVAQSGNAQHRQVFNNEMNRLQQERIDQQRFSQYADWSADLNQRTFNERWAADERRQAGMGEVLGGYTGYQDPSSAYGNIHQDHSNSQYVWTDGQGNWQYSNDPNFDPNIGADRYWYRANRQ
;
A
#
# COMPACT_ATOMS: atom_id res chain seq x y z
N MET A 1 -12.44 25.28 -55.49
CA MET A 1 -13.77 24.89 -54.97
C MET A 1 -13.54 24.51 -53.50
N TYR A 2 -13.91 25.38 -52.55
CA TYR A 2 -13.76 25.06 -51.13
C TYR A 2 -14.73 23.93 -50.79
N PRO A 3 -14.30 22.81 -50.19
CA PRO A 3 -15.23 21.77 -49.76
C PRO A 3 -16.24 22.42 -48.79
N SER A 4 -17.53 22.22 -49.08
CA SER A 4 -18.62 22.67 -48.23
C SER A 4 -18.40 22.11 -46.82
N GLN A 5 -18.25 22.98 -45.82
CA GLN A 5 -18.15 22.55 -44.43
C GLN A 5 -19.38 21.70 -44.09
N THR A 6 -19.17 20.46 -43.63
CA THR A 6 -20.25 19.60 -43.16
C THR A 6 -21.03 20.34 -42.07
N PRO A 7 -22.35 20.54 -42.22
CA PRO A 7 -23.15 21.20 -41.18
C PRO A 7 -23.13 20.37 -39.89
N PHE A 8 -23.22 21.06 -38.75
CA PHE A 8 -23.29 20.43 -37.43
C PHE A 8 -24.71 20.56 -36.88
N VAL A 9 -25.13 19.55 -36.12
CA VAL A 9 -26.41 19.52 -35.41
C VAL A 9 -26.15 19.24 -33.94
N ALA A 10 -27.04 19.73 -33.06
CA ALA A 10 -26.99 19.46 -31.63
C ALA A 10 -27.93 18.29 -31.27
N SER A 11 -27.42 17.35 -30.47
CA SER A 11 -28.20 16.23 -29.94
C SER A 11 -28.34 16.35 -28.42
N GLN A 12 -29.55 16.13 -27.91
CA GLN A 12 -29.81 16.02 -26.48
C GLN A 12 -29.55 14.59 -26.02
N ILE A 13 -28.87 14.46 -24.90
CA ILE A 13 -28.63 13.20 -24.21
C ILE A 13 -29.60 13.10 -23.04
N VAL A 14 -30.39 12.04 -23.02
CA VAL A 14 -31.40 11.80 -21.99
C VAL A 14 -30.90 10.72 -21.04
N ASP A 15 -30.87 11.05 -19.76
CA ASP A 15 -30.75 10.10 -18.68
C ASP A 15 -32.10 9.39 -18.49
N GLN A 16 -32.17 8.16 -18.99
CA GLN A 16 -33.39 7.36 -18.95
C GLN A 16 -33.76 6.94 -17.51
N GLN A 17 -32.79 6.79 -16.61
CA GLN A 17 -33.05 6.38 -15.23
C GLN A 17 -33.68 7.53 -14.42
N GLN A 18 -33.27 8.77 -14.69
CA GLN A 18 -33.82 9.97 -14.04
C GLN A 18 -34.95 10.63 -14.84
N ASN A 19 -35.26 10.13 -16.04
CA ASN A 19 -36.19 10.73 -16.99
C ASN A 19 -35.92 12.24 -17.20
N MET A 20 -34.66 12.60 -17.43
CA MET A 20 -34.23 14.00 -17.55
C MET A 20 -33.10 14.16 -18.57
N VAL A 21 -32.94 15.37 -19.11
CA VAL A 21 -31.81 15.67 -20.00
C VAL A 21 -30.52 15.74 -19.18
N PHE A 22 -29.51 14.94 -19.54
CA PHE A 22 -28.15 15.03 -19.02
C PHE A 22 -27.44 16.27 -19.57
N GLY A 23 -27.59 16.52 -20.86
CA GLY A 23 -26.92 17.61 -21.55
C GLY A 23 -27.09 17.53 -23.07
N SER A 24 -26.33 18.34 -23.78
CA SER A 24 -26.29 18.33 -25.25
C SER A 24 -24.89 18.53 -25.77
N PHE A 25 -24.62 18.07 -26.98
CA PHE A 25 -23.38 18.31 -27.70
C PHE A 25 -23.63 18.40 -29.21
N GLU A 26 -22.72 19.03 -29.94
CA GLU A 26 -22.75 19.15 -31.39
C GLU A 26 -21.98 18.01 -32.06
N HIS A 27 -22.49 17.52 -33.18
CA HIS A 27 -21.79 16.57 -34.05
C HIS A 27 -22.11 16.84 -35.53
N PRO A 28 -21.30 16.34 -36.48
CA PRO A 28 -21.61 16.49 -37.90
C PRO A 28 -22.96 15.89 -38.26
N GLN A 29 -23.68 16.55 -39.16
CA GLN A 29 -24.95 16.06 -39.68
C GLN A 29 -24.76 14.69 -40.35
N GLY A 30 -25.67 13.75 -40.08
CA GLY A 30 -25.63 12.39 -40.61
C GLY A 30 -24.93 11.38 -39.70
N TRP A 31 -24.17 11.84 -38.71
CA TRP A 31 -23.58 10.95 -37.70
C TRP A 31 -24.66 10.36 -36.79
N LYS A 32 -24.41 9.14 -36.31
CA LYS A 32 -25.25 8.44 -35.35
C LYS A 32 -24.74 8.70 -33.95
N VAL A 33 -25.66 8.91 -33.01
CA VAL A 33 -25.36 9.14 -31.60
C VAL A 33 -25.81 7.94 -30.77
N ASN A 34 -24.96 7.50 -29.85
CA ASN A 34 -25.31 6.56 -28.79
C ASN A 34 -24.91 7.18 -27.43
N SER A 35 -25.64 6.79 -26.37
CA SER A 35 -25.28 7.21 -25.02
C SER A 35 -25.74 6.17 -24.02
N GLN A 36 -25.03 6.09 -22.90
CA GLN A 36 -25.37 5.24 -21.78
C GLN A 36 -25.10 6.02 -20.49
N ILE A 37 -26.12 6.12 -19.66
CA ILE A 37 -26.02 6.71 -18.33
C ILE A 37 -26.52 5.68 -17.34
N SER A 38 -25.69 5.35 -16.36
CA SER A 38 -26.01 4.36 -15.33
C SER A 38 -25.66 4.87 -13.95
N TRP A 39 -26.63 4.83 -13.05
CA TRP A 39 -26.45 5.18 -11.65
C TRP A 39 -26.17 3.95 -10.80
N ASN A 40 -25.19 4.07 -9.93
CA ASN A 40 -24.97 3.17 -8.82
C ASN A 40 -25.08 3.98 -7.52
N TYR A 41 -26.22 3.88 -6.84
CA TYR A 41 -26.48 4.62 -5.61
C TYR A 41 -25.64 4.16 -4.41
N GLN A 42 -24.91 3.05 -4.54
CA GLN A 42 -23.90 2.64 -3.55
C GLN A 42 -22.57 3.39 -3.74
N ASP A 43 -22.36 4.02 -4.90
CA ASP A 43 -21.14 4.74 -5.25
C ASP A 43 -21.23 6.22 -4.87
N ASN A 44 -20.92 6.56 -3.62
CA ASN A 44 -21.15 7.93 -3.12
C ASN A 44 -20.19 8.98 -3.70
N SER A 45 -19.02 8.57 -4.18
CA SER A 45 -18.05 9.51 -4.76
C SER A 45 -18.31 9.77 -6.25
N GLN A 46 -18.80 8.75 -6.97
CA GLN A 46 -19.14 8.81 -8.39
C GLN A 46 -20.40 7.98 -8.66
N PRO A 47 -21.59 8.50 -8.31
CA PRO A 47 -22.84 7.72 -8.35
C PRO A 47 -23.37 7.49 -9.76
N ALA A 48 -22.80 8.12 -10.80
CA ALA A 48 -23.23 7.97 -12.17
C ALA A 48 -22.03 7.84 -13.12
N ASN A 49 -22.13 6.89 -14.05
CA ASN A 49 -21.22 6.75 -15.18
C ASN A 49 -21.92 7.24 -16.45
N VAL A 50 -21.21 8.03 -17.26
CA VAL A 50 -21.75 8.63 -18.48
C VAL A 50 -20.83 8.29 -19.64
N TYR A 51 -21.41 7.69 -20.68
CA TYR A 51 -20.79 7.44 -21.97
C TYR A 51 -21.64 8.10 -23.06
N ILE A 52 -20.99 8.80 -23.99
CA ILE A 52 -21.64 9.38 -25.17
C ILE A 52 -20.72 9.15 -26.36
N GLY A 53 -21.24 8.60 -27.45
CA GLY A 53 -20.52 8.44 -28.70
C GLY A 53 -21.28 9.06 -29.87
N ALA A 54 -20.52 9.54 -30.85
CA ALA A 54 -21.02 9.93 -32.15
C ALA A 54 -20.12 9.33 -33.23
N TYR A 55 -20.69 8.72 -34.27
CA TYR A 55 -19.92 8.11 -35.35
C TYR A 55 -20.54 8.32 -36.72
N ASP A 56 -19.67 8.41 -37.72
CA ASP A 56 -20.08 8.35 -39.13
C ASP A 56 -20.33 6.89 -39.53
N PRO A 57 -21.56 6.51 -39.94
CA PRO A 57 -21.84 5.16 -40.38
C PRO A 57 -21.12 4.77 -41.68
N ALA A 58 -20.66 5.72 -42.50
CA ALA A 58 -19.97 5.43 -43.75
C ALA A 58 -18.47 5.15 -43.55
N SER A 59 -17.76 6.06 -42.88
CA SER A 59 -16.31 5.93 -42.67
C SER A 59 -15.94 5.13 -41.41
N GLY A 60 -16.79 5.14 -40.38
CA GLY A 60 -16.48 4.61 -39.05
C GLY A 60 -15.68 5.57 -38.15
N GLU A 61 -15.41 6.80 -38.62
CA GLU A 61 -14.92 7.88 -37.78
C GLU A 61 -15.80 8.07 -36.56
N GLY A 62 -15.20 8.37 -35.42
CA GLY A 62 -15.92 8.42 -34.16
C GLY A 62 -15.34 9.41 -33.17
N PHE A 63 -16.22 9.91 -32.32
CA PHE A 63 -15.91 10.71 -31.15
C PHE A 63 -16.62 10.11 -29.94
N GLU A 64 -15.95 10.00 -28.80
CA GLU A 64 -16.52 9.45 -27.58
C GLU A 64 -16.16 10.34 -26.37
N PHE A 65 -17.17 10.74 -25.58
CA PHE A 65 -16.98 11.12 -24.18
C PHE A 65 -17.03 9.84 -23.34
N LEU A 66 -15.96 9.58 -22.62
CA LEU A 66 -15.77 8.38 -21.81
C LEU A 66 -16.16 8.65 -20.35
N PRO A 67 -16.49 7.61 -19.57
CA PRO A 67 -16.71 7.75 -18.14
C PRO A 67 -15.49 8.34 -17.43
N MET A 68 -15.72 9.26 -16.49
CA MET A 68 -14.69 9.75 -15.58
C MET A 68 -14.09 8.59 -14.78
N ALA A 69 -12.78 8.65 -14.52
CA ALA A 69 -12.12 7.66 -13.68
C ALA A 69 -11.73 8.29 -12.34
N GLY A 70 -12.48 7.96 -11.29
CA GLY A 70 -12.15 8.33 -9.92
C GLY A 70 -11.23 7.32 -9.24
N CYS A 71 -10.25 7.82 -8.50
CA CYS A 71 -9.30 7.03 -7.75
C CYS A 71 -9.14 7.58 -6.33
N TYR A 72 -8.72 6.70 -5.42
CA TYR A 72 -8.28 7.09 -4.09
C TYR A 72 -7.00 6.35 -3.70
N TRP A 73 -6.27 6.96 -2.79
CA TRP A 73 -5.10 6.38 -2.16
C TRP A 73 -5.16 6.60 -0.65
N LEU A 74 -4.73 5.63 0.13
CA LEU A 74 -4.69 5.70 1.59
C LEU A 74 -3.24 5.80 2.04
N GLU A 75 -2.96 6.80 2.88
CA GLU A 75 -1.64 7.00 3.48
C GLU A 75 -1.77 7.18 5.00
N PRO A 76 -1.20 6.25 5.81
CA PRO A 76 -0.55 5.01 5.36
C PRO A 76 -1.58 4.02 4.77
N ASN A 77 -1.15 3.13 3.86
CA ASN A 77 -2.02 2.06 3.39
C ASN A 77 -2.14 0.99 4.49
N PHE A 78 -3.31 0.90 5.11
CA PHE A 78 -3.57 -0.04 6.20
C PHE A 78 -3.99 -1.45 5.72
N GLY A 79 -4.03 -1.71 4.41
CA GLY A 79 -4.40 -3.03 3.86
C GLY A 79 -5.91 -3.29 3.79
N PHE A 80 -6.75 -2.25 3.85
CA PHE A 80 -8.21 -2.35 3.77
C PHE A 80 -8.76 -2.94 2.46
N ALA A 81 -8.02 -2.75 1.37
CA ALA A 81 -8.42 -3.13 0.02
C ALA A 81 -7.17 -3.40 -0.84
N ALA A 82 -7.33 -4.26 -1.85
CA ALA A 82 -6.28 -4.53 -2.82
C ALA A 82 -6.16 -3.38 -3.82
N ILE A 83 -4.96 -3.13 -4.33
CA ILE A 83 -4.76 -2.18 -5.44
C ILE A 83 -5.59 -2.64 -6.64
N GLY A 84 -6.31 -1.71 -7.26
CA GLY A 84 -7.27 -1.96 -8.34
C GLY A 84 -8.69 -2.28 -7.87
N GLN A 85 -8.92 -2.48 -6.57
CA GLN A 85 -10.26 -2.72 -6.05
C GLN A 85 -11.11 -1.45 -6.11
N GLN A 86 -12.33 -1.57 -6.65
CA GLN A 86 -13.31 -0.49 -6.67
C GLN A 86 -14.12 -0.48 -5.36
N ARG A 87 -14.29 0.70 -4.78
CA ARG A 87 -15.19 0.98 -3.65
C ARG A 87 -15.77 2.39 -3.79
N TYR A 88 -17.07 2.53 -3.54
CA TYR A 88 -17.77 3.82 -3.51
C TYR A 88 -17.61 4.66 -4.80
N GLY A 89 -17.46 4.02 -5.95
CA GLY A 89 -17.21 4.66 -7.24
C GLY A 89 -15.77 5.09 -7.48
N LEU A 90 -14.82 4.69 -6.64
CA LEU A 90 -13.40 5.00 -6.79
C LEU A 90 -12.56 3.73 -6.82
N THR A 91 -11.46 3.76 -7.56
CA THR A 91 -10.47 2.66 -7.60
C THR A 91 -9.32 2.94 -6.63
N LEU A 92 -8.96 1.98 -5.78
CA LEU A 92 -7.77 2.10 -4.93
C LEU A 92 -6.52 1.99 -5.80
N THR A 93 -5.79 3.08 -6.00
CA THR A 93 -4.54 3.07 -6.74
C THR A 93 -3.68 4.27 -6.36
N PRO A 94 -2.35 4.12 -6.27
CA PRO A 94 -1.45 5.24 -6.01
C PRO A 94 -1.56 6.28 -7.14
N PRO A 95 -1.42 7.59 -6.83
CA PRO A 95 -1.40 8.64 -7.84
C PRO A 95 -0.38 8.37 -8.94
N MET A 96 -0.79 8.61 -10.18
CA MET A 96 0.06 8.49 -11.35
C MET A 96 0.26 9.86 -12.03
N SER A 97 1.30 9.95 -12.85
CA SER A 97 1.42 11.06 -13.81
C SER A 97 0.21 11.09 -14.74
N ALA A 98 -0.14 12.26 -15.29
CA ALA A 98 -1.26 12.35 -16.22
C ALA A 98 -1.15 11.40 -17.44
N PRO A 99 0.03 11.25 -18.10
CA PRO A 99 0.23 10.27 -19.16
C PRO A 99 0.01 8.81 -18.71
N ASP A 100 0.60 8.41 -17.58
CA ASP A 100 0.46 7.03 -17.08
C ASP A 100 -0.98 6.71 -16.72
N ALA A 101 -1.68 7.65 -16.07
CA ALA A 101 -3.09 7.50 -15.73
C ALA A 101 -3.94 7.32 -17.00
N LEU A 102 -3.75 8.18 -18.01
CA LEU A 102 -4.52 8.11 -19.26
C LEU A 102 -4.33 6.77 -19.97
N ILE A 103 -3.09 6.28 -20.04
CA ILE A 103 -2.76 5.02 -20.70
C ILE A 103 -3.29 3.83 -19.89
N LYS A 104 -2.94 3.74 -18.61
CA LYS A 104 -3.22 2.54 -17.79
C LYS A 104 -4.68 2.40 -17.41
N ILE A 105 -5.40 3.52 -17.21
CA ILE A 105 -6.77 3.50 -16.72
C ILE A 105 -7.77 3.63 -17.88
N ILE A 106 -7.62 4.65 -18.73
CA ILE A 106 -8.60 4.92 -19.79
C ILE A 106 -8.32 4.07 -21.02
N ILE A 107 -7.14 4.21 -21.65
CA ILE A 107 -6.83 3.53 -22.92
C ILE A 107 -6.88 2.02 -22.75
N ASN A 108 -6.19 1.46 -21.75
CA ASN A 108 -6.23 0.03 -21.51
C ASN A 108 -7.63 -0.45 -21.12
N GLY A 109 -8.39 0.35 -20.37
CA GLY A 109 -9.77 0.01 -20.00
C GLY A 109 -10.72 -0.08 -21.19
N VAL A 110 -10.60 0.84 -22.16
CA VAL A 110 -11.55 0.95 -23.28
C VAL A 110 -11.04 0.34 -24.60
N ARG A 111 -9.73 0.10 -24.73
CA ARG A 111 -9.08 -0.42 -25.95
C ARG A 111 -8.08 -1.53 -25.70
N GLY A 112 -7.85 -1.98 -24.46
CA GLY A 112 -6.81 -2.98 -24.15
C GLY A 112 -6.92 -4.30 -24.94
N ASN A 113 -8.12 -4.65 -25.39
CA ASN A 113 -8.39 -5.86 -26.19
C ASN A 113 -8.30 -5.64 -27.71
N ARG A 114 -7.86 -4.46 -28.18
CA ARG A 114 -7.72 -4.19 -29.61
C ARG A 114 -6.48 -4.88 -30.18
N GLN A 115 -6.62 -5.45 -31.37
CA GLN A 115 -5.52 -6.09 -32.07
C GLN A 115 -4.44 -5.05 -32.40
N ASN A 116 -3.18 -5.41 -32.19
CA ASN A 116 -2.03 -4.56 -32.49
C ASN A 116 -2.09 -3.16 -31.83
N LEU A 117 -2.72 -3.04 -30.65
CA LEU A 117 -2.74 -1.78 -29.91
C LEU A 117 -1.31 -1.31 -29.59
N ARG A 118 -1.01 -0.07 -29.96
CA ARG A 118 0.27 0.60 -29.68
C ARG A 118 0.02 2.04 -29.25
N VAL A 119 0.67 2.45 -28.16
CA VAL A 119 0.76 3.86 -27.77
C VAL A 119 1.89 4.50 -28.57
N ILE A 120 1.57 5.53 -29.36
CA ILE A 120 2.52 6.23 -30.24
C ILE A 120 3.22 7.36 -29.49
N GLY A 121 2.52 7.99 -28.56
CA GLY A 121 3.09 9.03 -27.71
C GLY A 121 2.07 9.61 -26.76
N ALA A 122 2.55 10.28 -25.72
CA ALA A 122 1.73 11.02 -24.78
C ALA A 122 2.40 12.35 -24.43
N GLN A 123 1.62 13.42 -24.34
CA GLN A 123 2.11 14.76 -24.12
C GLN A 123 1.14 15.60 -23.29
N PRO A 124 1.64 16.56 -22.49
CA PRO A 124 0.80 17.54 -21.82
C PRO A 124 -0.01 18.38 -22.82
N VAL A 125 -1.22 18.77 -22.42
CA VAL A 125 -2.06 19.73 -23.14
C VAL A 125 -2.40 20.87 -22.18
N PRO A 126 -1.60 21.97 -22.19
CA PRO A 126 -1.87 23.12 -21.34
C PRO A 126 -3.26 23.68 -21.58
N ASN A 127 -3.93 24.08 -20.50
CA ASN A 127 -5.26 24.68 -20.50
C ASN A 127 -6.39 23.82 -21.08
N LEU A 128 -6.21 22.49 -21.15
CA LEU A 128 -7.25 21.57 -21.67
C LEU A 128 -8.59 21.76 -20.97
N ALA A 129 -8.58 21.85 -19.63
CA ALA A 129 -9.80 22.01 -18.83
C ALA A 129 -10.61 23.25 -19.25
N GLN A 130 -9.94 24.38 -19.51
CA GLN A 130 -10.59 25.59 -19.99
C GLN A 130 -11.10 25.42 -21.43
N MET A 131 -10.32 24.80 -22.31
CA MET A 131 -10.68 24.60 -23.73
C MET A 131 -11.98 23.81 -23.88
N VAL A 132 -12.16 22.75 -23.09
CA VAL A 132 -13.33 21.85 -23.18
C VAL A 132 -14.40 22.14 -22.13
N ASN A 133 -14.27 23.26 -21.41
CA ASN A 133 -15.17 23.65 -20.32
C ASN A 133 -15.40 22.51 -19.30
N ALA A 134 -14.30 21.94 -18.78
CA ALA A 134 -14.28 20.81 -17.86
C ALA A 134 -14.82 21.19 -16.47
N ASP A 135 -16.14 21.32 -16.33
CA ASP A 135 -16.81 21.75 -15.10
C ASP A 135 -16.71 20.75 -13.93
N GLU A 136 -16.30 19.50 -14.15
CA GLU A 136 -15.97 18.55 -13.08
C GLU A 136 -14.73 18.96 -12.26
N VAL A 137 -13.82 19.73 -12.88
CA VAL A 137 -12.57 20.19 -12.25
C VAL A 137 -12.54 21.71 -12.11
N ALA A 138 -13.69 22.38 -12.19
CA ALA A 138 -13.78 23.82 -12.01
C ALA A 138 -13.27 24.22 -10.61
N GLY A 139 -12.27 25.10 -10.56
CA GLY A 139 -11.63 25.54 -9.32
C GLY A 139 -10.66 24.52 -8.69
N ILE A 140 -10.43 23.38 -9.34
CA ILE A 140 -9.48 22.35 -8.89
C ILE A 140 -8.24 22.39 -9.80
N PRO A 141 -7.01 22.40 -9.25
CA PRO A 141 -5.80 22.25 -10.06
C PRO A 141 -5.85 20.98 -10.90
N SER A 142 -5.65 21.11 -12.22
CA SER A 142 -5.71 19.99 -13.14
C SER A 142 -4.64 20.06 -14.23
N GLU A 143 -4.14 18.89 -14.63
CA GLU A 143 -3.15 18.70 -15.69
C GLU A 143 -3.82 18.08 -16.91
N GLY A 144 -3.85 18.80 -18.04
CA GLY A 144 -4.35 18.26 -19.30
C GLY A 144 -3.33 17.34 -19.96
N VAL A 145 -3.80 16.23 -20.54
CA VAL A 145 -2.94 15.26 -21.22
C VAL A 145 -3.61 14.73 -22.48
N ARG A 146 -2.79 14.40 -23.48
CA ARG A 146 -3.16 13.67 -24.70
C ARG A 146 -2.30 12.43 -24.84
N ALA A 147 -2.87 11.34 -25.32
CA ALA A 147 -2.12 10.18 -25.83
C ALA A 147 -2.67 9.74 -27.18
N ARG A 148 -1.78 9.44 -28.13
CA ARG A 148 -2.13 8.87 -29.45
C ARG A 148 -1.90 7.37 -29.42
N VAL A 149 -2.85 6.62 -29.97
CA VAL A 149 -2.73 5.18 -30.18
C VAL A 149 -3.01 4.78 -31.61
N GLN A 150 -2.51 3.60 -31.98
CA GLN A 150 -2.85 2.90 -33.21
C GLN A 150 -3.31 1.49 -32.87
N TYR A 151 -4.27 0.96 -33.62
CA TYR A 151 -4.74 -0.42 -33.48
C TYR A 151 -5.49 -0.88 -34.74
N GLU A 152 -5.82 -2.16 -34.77
CA GLU A 152 -6.70 -2.75 -35.77
C GLU A 152 -8.06 -3.11 -35.17
N GLU A 153 -9.13 -2.80 -35.90
CA GLU A 153 -10.49 -3.23 -35.60
C GLU A 153 -11.18 -3.63 -36.91
N GLN A 154 -11.74 -4.85 -36.96
CA GLN A 154 -12.47 -5.37 -38.12
C GLN A 154 -11.67 -5.25 -39.44
N GLY A 155 -10.36 -5.51 -39.38
CA GLY A 155 -9.46 -5.44 -40.53
C GLY A 155 -9.10 -4.02 -41.01
N ARG A 156 -9.45 -2.98 -40.25
CA ARG A 156 -9.07 -1.58 -40.53
C ARG A 156 -8.08 -1.06 -39.50
N SER A 157 -7.09 -0.31 -39.97
CA SER A 157 -6.11 0.37 -39.11
C SER A 157 -6.62 1.76 -38.71
N TRP A 158 -6.60 2.01 -37.41
CA TRP A 158 -7.10 3.24 -36.80
C TRP A 158 -5.97 4.03 -36.14
N GLU A 159 -6.12 5.35 -36.18
CA GLU A 159 -5.47 6.26 -35.25
C GLU A 159 -6.51 6.86 -34.34
N GLU A 160 -6.21 6.97 -33.05
CA GLU A 160 -7.11 7.53 -32.06
C GLU A 160 -6.33 8.39 -31.07
N ASP A 161 -6.83 9.60 -30.83
CA ASP A 161 -6.31 10.49 -29.80
C ASP A 161 -7.23 10.47 -28.59
N PHE A 162 -6.64 10.23 -27.41
CA PHE A 162 -7.29 10.29 -26.11
C PHE A 162 -6.86 11.55 -25.37
N TYR A 163 -7.79 12.15 -24.64
CA TYR A 163 -7.58 13.33 -23.83
C TYR A 163 -8.23 13.15 -22.47
N ALA A 164 -7.65 13.74 -21.42
CA ALA A 164 -8.28 13.85 -20.11
C ALA A 164 -7.62 14.97 -19.27
N CYS A 165 -8.33 15.42 -18.24
CA CYS A 165 -7.80 16.32 -17.22
C CYS A 165 -7.51 15.53 -15.94
N ARG A 166 -6.23 15.36 -15.58
CA ARG A 166 -5.82 14.74 -14.33
C ARG A 166 -6.00 15.73 -13.19
N TYR A 167 -6.70 15.33 -12.13
CA TYR A 167 -6.94 16.17 -10.96
C TYR A 167 -6.50 15.46 -9.67
N GLN A 168 -6.29 16.26 -8.63
CA GLN A 168 -6.04 15.78 -7.27
C GLN A 168 -6.68 16.74 -6.26
N LEU A 169 -7.42 16.19 -5.31
CA LEU A 169 -7.99 16.92 -4.19
C LEU A 169 -7.00 16.93 -3.00
N PRO A 170 -7.07 17.93 -2.12
CA PRO A 170 -6.32 17.91 -0.87
C PRO A 170 -6.60 16.62 -0.08
N PRO A 171 -5.59 16.05 0.61
CA PRO A 171 -5.80 14.90 1.50
C PRO A 171 -6.85 15.20 2.57
N ASN A 172 -7.68 14.22 2.88
CA ASN A 172 -8.68 14.28 3.95
C ASN A 172 -8.63 13.00 4.79
N GLY A 173 -8.25 13.10 6.06
CA GLY A 173 -8.24 11.95 6.98
C GLY A 173 -7.34 10.79 6.55
N GLY A 174 -6.20 11.07 5.92
CA GLY A 174 -5.29 10.04 5.38
C GLY A 174 -5.72 9.45 4.02
N GLN A 175 -6.82 9.94 3.44
CA GLN A 175 -7.23 9.60 2.08
C GLN A 175 -6.90 10.72 1.09
N LEU A 176 -6.31 10.36 -0.03
CA LEU A 176 -6.04 11.24 -1.16
C LEU A 176 -6.94 10.84 -2.34
N ASN A 177 -7.81 11.76 -2.77
CA ASN A 177 -8.67 11.55 -3.93
C ASN A 177 -8.05 12.19 -5.17
N TRP A 178 -8.01 11.44 -6.27
CA TRP A 178 -7.44 11.88 -7.54
C TRP A 178 -8.15 11.18 -8.70
N GLY A 179 -7.87 11.57 -9.95
CA GLY A 179 -8.46 10.87 -11.09
C GLY A 179 -8.29 11.58 -12.42
N LEU A 180 -9.08 11.13 -13.40
CA LEU A 180 -9.16 11.67 -14.75
C LEU A 180 -10.57 12.14 -15.04
N ALA A 181 -10.76 13.45 -15.09
CA ALA A 181 -12.00 14.10 -15.46
C ALA A 181 -12.05 14.41 -16.96
N ARG A 182 -13.27 14.51 -17.50
CA ARG A 182 -13.56 14.75 -18.92
C ARG A 182 -12.68 13.89 -19.85
N PRO A 183 -12.63 12.55 -19.70
CA PRO A 183 -11.95 11.74 -20.68
C PRO A 183 -12.76 11.72 -21.98
N PHE A 184 -12.09 11.94 -23.10
CA PHE A 184 -12.71 11.82 -24.42
C PHE A 184 -11.68 11.35 -25.44
N CYS A 185 -12.16 10.79 -26.54
CA CYS A 185 -11.30 10.38 -27.63
C CYS A 185 -11.99 10.59 -28.98
N PHE A 186 -11.18 10.61 -30.03
CA PHE A 186 -11.68 10.55 -31.39
C PHE A 186 -10.74 9.77 -32.28
N ARG A 187 -11.35 9.04 -33.23
CA ARG A 187 -10.66 8.13 -34.12
C ARG A 187 -10.97 8.41 -35.58
N ALA A 188 -10.00 8.09 -36.41
CA ALA A 188 -10.13 8.10 -37.86
C ALA A 188 -9.23 7.03 -38.47
N ALA A 189 -9.44 6.74 -39.75
CA ALA A 189 -8.52 5.88 -40.49
C ALA A 189 -7.08 6.41 -40.36
N MET A 190 -6.13 5.49 -40.29
CA MET A 190 -4.70 5.80 -40.16
C MET A 190 -4.22 6.82 -41.21
N GLY A 191 -3.44 7.82 -40.78
CA GLY A 191 -2.92 8.88 -41.64
C GLY A 191 -3.90 10.02 -41.90
N THR A 192 -5.09 9.97 -41.30
CA THR A 192 -6.21 10.86 -41.64
C THR A 192 -6.70 11.68 -40.45
N LEU A 193 -6.30 11.31 -39.22
CA LEU A 193 -6.76 11.91 -37.96
C LEU A 193 -6.45 13.39 -37.84
N ASP A 194 -5.22 13.80 -38.16
CA ASP A 194 -4.77 15.20 -38.00
C ASP A 194 -5.56 16.18 -38.88
N SER A 195 -5.93 15.76 -40.09
CA SER A 195 -6.74 16.58 -41.01
C SER A 195 -8.16 16.85 -40.51
N LYS A 196 -8.65 16.05 -39.55
CA LYS A 196 -10.00 16.13 -38.98
C LYS A 196 -10.02 16.75 -37.59
N GLY A 197 -8.85 17.16 -37.07
CA GLY A 197 -8.72 17.67 -35.71
C GLY A 197 -9.68 18.82 -35.40
N GLN A 198 -9.87 19.78 -36.31
CA GLN A 198 -10.78 20.91 -36.09
C GLN A 198 -12.24 20.46 -35.89
N MET A 199 -12.69 19.47 -36.68
CA MET A 199 -14.03 18.91 -36.55
C MET A 199 -14.22 18.25 -35.19
N PHE A 200 -13.28 17.40 -34.78
CA PHE A 200 -13.35 16.70 -33.49
C PHE A 200 -13.25 17.64 -32.28
N TRP A 201 -12.39 18.65 -32.35
CA TRP A 201 -12.29 19.66 -31.30
C TRP A 201 -13.58 20.48 -31.15
N ARG A 202 -14.29 20.76 -32.25
CA ARG A 202 -15.62 21.37 -32.17
C ARG A 202 -16.59 20.49 -31.36
N ILE A 203 -16.60 19.17 -31.61
CA ILE A 203 -17.41 18.22 -30.83
C ILE A 203 -17.01 18.28 -29.34
N ALA A 204 -15.72 18.17 -29.04
CA ALA A 204 -15.19 18.17 -27.66
C ALA A 204 -15.61 19.42 -26.87
N CYS A 205 -15.55 20.60 -27.48
CA CYS A 205 -15.86 21.88 -26.81
C CYS A 205 -17.36 22.19 -26.70
N SER A 206 -18.20 21.43 -27.40
CA SER A 206 -19.65 21.70 -27.52
C SER A 206 -20.49 21.13 -26.38
N LEU A 207 -19.94 20.22 -25.57
CA LEU A 207 -20.71 19.59 -24.49
C LEU A 207 -21.19 20.65 -23.48
N ARG A 208 -22.49 20.63 -23.22
CA ARG A 208 -23.16 21.45 -22.22
C ARG A 208 -24.01 20.54 -21.35
N ARG A 209 -23.63 20.41 -20.08
CA ARG A 209 -24.37 19.62 -19.10
C ARG A 209 -25.55 20.42 -18.56
N ASN A 210 -26.67 19.73 -18.31
CA ASN A 210 -27.86 20.32 -17.73
C ASN A 210 -27.60 20.66 -16.24
N PRO A 211 -27.75 21.93 -15.81
CA PRO A 211 -27.57 22.30 -14.40
C PRO A 211 -28.46 21.52 -13.43
N GLN A 212 -29.67 21.14 -13.83
CA GLN A 212 -30.57 20.34 -12.99
C GLN A 212 -30.03 18.92 -12.77
N TRP A 213 -29.43 18.32 -13.79
CA TRP A 213 -28.79 17.01 -13.67
C TRP A 213 -27.56 17.07 -12.75
N LEU A 214 -26.75 18.13 -12.86
CA LEU A 214 -25.61 18.37 -11.98
C LEU A 214 -26.03 18.56 -10.52
N GLN A 215 -27.15 19.24 -10.29
CA GLN A 215 -27.71 19.42 -8.95
C GLN A 215 -28.14 18.07 -8.36
N LEU A 216 -28.86 17.24 -9.13
CA LEU A 216 -29.25 15.89 -8.71
C LEU A 216 -28.03 15.02 -8.41
N TYR A 217 -27.03 15.02 -9.30
CA TYR A 217 -25.77 14.30 -9.08
C TYR A 217 -25.10 14.70 -7.77
N SER A 218 -25.03 16.00 -7.51
CA SER A 218 -24.45 16.54 -6.27
C SER A 218 -25.25 16.13 -5.03
N GLN A 219 -26.58 16.11 -5.11
CA GLN A 219 -27.45 15.68 -4.01
C GLN A 219 -27.23 14.20 -3.68
N VAL A 220 -27.22 13.33 -4.69
CA VAL A 220 -27.00 11.88 -4.52
C VAL A 220 -25.61 11.61 -3.93
N ALA A 221 -24.57 12.26 -4.47
CA ALA A 221 -23.22 12.14 -3.93
C ALA A 221 -23.16 12.61 -2.45
N GLN A 222 -23.83 13.71 -2.11
CA GLN A 222 -23.85 14.24 -0.73
C GLN A 222 -24.63 13.36 0.25
N SER A 223 -25.80 12.84 -0.13
CA SER A 223 -26.61 11.96 0.74
C SER A 223 -25.86 10.69 1.10
N GLY A 224 -25.09 10.14 0.14
CA GLY A 224 -24.19 9.02 0.38
C GLY A 224 -23.04 9.37 1.32
N ASN A 225 -22.42 10.54 1.14
CA ASN A 225 -21.20 10.92 1.85
C ASN A 225 -21.36 11.18 3.36
N ALA A 226 -22.56 11.53 3.85
CA ALA A 226 -22.76 11.79 5.28
C ALA A 226 -22.69 10.51 6.13
N GLN A 227 -23.43 9.47 5.73
CA GLN A 227 -23.43 8.17 6.41
C GLN A 227 -22.09 7.45 6.20
N HIS A 228 -21.51 7.52 5.01
CA HIS A 228 -20.26 6.82 4.71
C HIS A 228 -19.03 7.45 5.34
N ARG A 229 -18.95 8.79 5.48
CA ARG A 229 -17.84 9.40 6.24
C ARG A 229 -17.77 8.90 7.67
N GLN A 230 -18.92 8.64 8.30
CA GLN A 230 -18.96 8.07 9.63
C GLN A 230 -18.45 6.62 9.63
N VAL A 231 -18.96 5.77 8.73
CA VAL A 231 -18.52 4.36 8.65
C VAL A 231 -17.02 4.26 8.31
N PHE A 232 -16.56 4.98 7.28
CA PHE A 232 -15.16 5.00 6.88
C PHE A 232 -14.25 5.51 8.01
N ASN A 233 -14.57 6.63 8.65
CA ASN A 233 -13.78 7.12 9.77
C ASN A 233 -13.77 6.14 10.95
N ASN A 234 -14.87 5.45 11.21
CA ASN A 234 -14.94 4.43 12.26
C ASN A 234 -14.09 3.21 11.93
N GLU A 235 -14.13 2.71 10.69
CA GLU A 235 -13.27 1.63 10.21
C GLU A 235 -11.79 2.02 10.27
N MET A 236 -11.45 3.24 9.84
CA MET A 236 -10.10 3.81 9.90
C MET A 236 -9.60 3.91 11.33
N ASN A 237 -10.41 4.45 12.24
CA ASN A 237 -10.06 4.56 13.65
C ASN A 237 -9.88 3.18 14.29
N ARG A 238 -10.77 2.22 13.99
CA ARG A 238 -10.68 0.86 14.53
C ARG A 238 -9.38 0.18 14.11
N LEU A 239 -9.01 0.25 12.84
CA LEU A 239 -7.81 -0.42 12.34
C LEU A 239 -6.52 0.32 12.68
N GLN A 240 -6.55 1.65 12.84
CA GLN A 240 -5.46 2.38 13.48
C GLN A 240 -5.23 1.87 14.91
N GLN A 241 -6.30 1.69 15.69
CA GLN A 241 -6.20 1.11 17.02
C GLN A 241 -5.71 -0.34 17.00
N GLU A 242 -6.24 -1.21 16.13
CA GLU A 242 -5.77 -2.60 16.00
C GLU A 242 -4.27 -2.68 15.67
N ARG A 243 -3.73 -1.76 14.85
CA ARG A 243 -2.29 -1.69 14.57
C ARG A 243 -1.47 -1.17 15.76
N ILE A 244 -1.95 -0.16 16.47
CA ILE A 244 -1.33 0.31 17.72
C ILE A 244 -1.31 -0.84 18.74
N ASP A 245 -2.41 -1.58 18.85
CA ASP A 245 -2.53 -2.74 19.73
C ASP A 245 -1.61 -3.88 19.31
N GLN A 246 -1.47 -4.16 18.01
CA GLN A 246 -0.49 -5.15 17.52
C GLN A 246 0.95 -4.73 17.83
N GLN A 247 1.31 -3.45 17.65
CA GLN A 247 2.63 -2.94 18.01
C GLN A 247 2.88 -3.00 19.52
N ARG A 248 1.87 -2.71 20.34
CA ARG A 248 1.93 -2.89 21.79
C ARG A 248 2.07 -4.36 22.17
N PHE A 249 1.34 -5.24 21.48
CA PHE A 249 1.40 -6.68 21.73
C PHE A 249 2.76 -7.27 21.37
N SER A 250 3.38 -6.86 20.27
CA SER A 250 4.75 -7.29 19.93
C SER A 250 5.76 -6.82 20.98
N GLN A 251 5.67 -5.56 21.42
CA GLN A 251 6.52 -5.04 22.50
C GLN A 251 6.31 -5.79 23.82
N TYR A 252 5.04 -6.13 24.14
CA TYR A 252 4.71 -6.90 25.33
C TYR A 252 5.21 -8.35 25.23
N ALA A 253 5.14 -8.97 24.05
CA ALA A 253 5.66 -10.31 23.81
C ALA A 253 7.19 -10.35 23.96
N ASP A 254 7.90 -9.36 23.41
CA ASP A 254 9.36 -9.22 23.57
C ASP A 254 9.74 -9.00 25.03
N TRP A 255 9.04 -8.10 25.74
CA TRP A 255 9.23 -7.86 27.16
C TRP A 255 8.94 -9.11 27.99
N SER A 256 7.88 -9.85 27.68
CA SER A 256 7.53 -11.10 28.38
C SER A 256 8.56 -12.19 28.11
N ALA A 257 9.13 -12.27 26.90
CA ALA A 257 10.19 -13.22 26.58
C ALA A 257 11.48 -12.89 27.36
N ASP A 258 11.88 -11.62 27.41
CA ASP A 258 13.01 -11.14 28.21
C ASP A 258 12.81 -11.41 29.70
N LEU A 259 11.62 -11.10 30.25
CA LEU A 259 11.30 -11.37 31.65
C LEU A 259 11.38 -12.87 31.98
N ASN A 260 10.78 -13.72 31.14
CA ASN A 260 10.83 -15.17 31.33
C ASN A 260 12.27 -15.71 31.25
N GLN A 261 13.09 -15.18 30.32
CA GLN A 261 14.49 -15.56 30.20
C GLN A 261 15.28 -15.14 31.45
N ARG A 262 15.06 -13.94 31.99
CA ARG A 262 15.69 -13.49 33.24
C ARG A 262 15.29 -14.37 34.42
N THR A 263 14.00 -14.64 34.59
CA THR A 263 13.52 -15.52 35.68
C THR A 263 14.07 -16.94 35.56
N PHE A 264 14.19 -17.48 34.35
CA PHE A 264 14.82 -18.79 34.11
C PHE A 264 16.29 -18.78 34.49
N ASN A 265 17.06 -17.79 34.02
CA ASN A 265 18.48 -17.64 34.35
C ASN A 265 18.71 -17.46 35.86
N GLU A 266 17.87 -16.69 36.54
CA GLU A 266 17.93 -16.52 38.01
C GLU A 266 17.67 -17.83 38.75
N ARG A 267 16.71 -18.66 38.29
CA ARG A 267 16.43 -19.98 38.86
C ARG A 267 17.59 -20.95 38.64
N TRP A 268 18.18 -20.98 37.44
CA TRP A 268 19.38 -21.78 37.17
C TRP A 268 20.55 -21.36 38.05
N ALA A 269 20.82 -20.06 38.16
CA ALA A 269 21.88 -19.57 39.04
C ALA A 269 21.61 -19.85 40.53
N ALA A 270 20.34 -19.97 40.94
CA ALA A 270 19.97 -20.35 42.30
C ALA A 270 20.03 -21.87 42.54
N ASP A 271 19.74 -22.68 41.52
CA ASP A 271 19.86 -24.14 41.57
C ASP A 271 21.32 -24.61 41.47
N GLU A 272 22.17 -23.95 40.67
CA GLU A 272 23.63 -24.16 40.68
C GLU A 272 24.22 -23.85 42.05
N ARG A 273 23.84 -22.73 42.66
CA ARG A 273 24.24 -22.39 44.04
C ARG A 273 23.75 -23.43 45.05
N ARG A 274 22.54 -23.97 44.86
CA ARG A 274 22.00 -25.04 45.72
C ARG A 274 22.72 -26.37 45.51
N GLN A 275 23.04 -26.76 44.27
CA GLN A 275 23.79 -27.98 43.96
C GLN A 275 25.22 -27.91 44.47
N ALA A 276 25.89 -26.77 44.34
CA ALA A 276 27.21 -26.54 44.93
C ALA A 276 27.18 -26.74 46.46
N GLY A 277 26.19 -26.14 47.14
CA GLY A 277 25.99 -26.33 48.58
C GLY A 277 25.52 -27.74 48.98
N MET A 278 24.78 -28.44 48.11
CA MET A 278 24.33 -29.82 48.38
C MET A 278 25.48 -30.84 48.24
N GLY A 279 26.44 -30.60 47.35
CA GLY A 279 27.66 -31.40 47.23
C GLY A 279 28.50 -31.41 48.50
N GLU A 280 28.60 -30.25 49.18
CA GLU A 280 29.27 -30.12 50.48
C GLU A 280 28.51 -30.81 51.63
N VAL A 281 27.17 -30.80 51.61
CA VAL A 281 26.36 -31.28 52.74
C VAL A 281 26.07 -32.79 52.70
N LEU A 282 25.95 -33.42 51.51
CA LEU A 282 25.53 -34.83 51.40
C LEU A 282 26.67 -35.81 51.08
N GLY A 283 27.82 -35.36 50.55
CA GLY A 283 28.91 -36.24 50.14
C GLY A 283 29.86 -36.68 51.26
N GLY A 284 29.85 -35.99 52.42
CA GLY A 284 30.76 -36.31 53.53
C GLY A 284 32.25 -36.11 53.18
N TYR A 285 32.55 -35.21 52.24
CA TYR A 285 33.92 -34.82 51.87
C TYR A 285 34.27 -33.49 52.53
N THR A 286 35.50 -33.33 52.98
CA THR A 286 36.08 -32.02 53.33
C THR A 286 37.10 -31.65 52.25
N GLY A 287 37.01 -30.41 51.74
CA GLY A 287 37.99 -29.87 50.80
C GLY A 287 39.23 -29.34 51.53
N TYR A 288 40.41 -29.75 51.06
CA TYR A 288 41.69 -29.24 51.52
C TYR A 288 42.45 -28.59 50.36
N GLN A 289 42.85 -27.33 50.54
CA GLN A 289 43.64 -26.61 49.55
C GLN A 289 45.13 -26.89 49.74
N ASP A 290 45.80 -27.32 48.67
CA ASP A 290 47.25 -27.47 48.62
C ASP A 290 47.91 -26.08 48.49
N PRO A 291 48.65 -25.60 49.50
CA PRO A 291 49.28 -24.28 49.46
C PRO A 291 50.53 -24.23 48.56
N SER A 292 51.04 -25.38 48.13
CA SER A 292 52.20 -25.46 47.23
C SER A 292 51.83 -25.40 45.74
N SER A 293 50.55 -25.56 45.41
CA SER A 293 50.06 -25.51 44.03
C SER A 293 49.77 -24.08 43.56
N ALA A 294 50.40 -23.65 42.48
CA ALA A 294 50.14 -22.35 41.84
C ALA A 294 48.70 -22.21 41.28
N TYR A 295 47.99 -23.32 41.10
CA TYR A 295 46.64 -23.37 40.54
C TYR A 295 45.54 -23.55 41.60
N GLY A 296 45.89 -23.63 42.89
CA GLY A 296 44.93 -23.69 43.99
C GLY A 296 44.08 -24.96 44.01
N ASN A 297 44.64 -26.09 43.59
CA ASN A 297 43.93 -27.37 43.53
C ASN A 297 43.32 -27.76 44.89
N ILE A 298 42.07 -28.22 44.87
CA ILE A 298 41.34 -28.71 46.04
C ILE A 298 41.39 -30.24 46.03
N HIS A 299 41.91 -30.83 47.11
CA HIS A 299 41.82 -32.26 47.38
C HIS A 299 40.57 -32.54 48.21
N GLN A 300 39.74 -33.48 47.77
CA GLN A 300 38.56 -33.90 48.52
C GLN A 300 38.86 -35.22 49.23
N ASP A 301 38.66 -35.24 50.54
CA ASP A 301 38.91 -36.44 51.34
C ASP A 301 37.81 -36.67 52.39
N HIS A 302 37.67 -37.93 52.80
CA HIS A 302 36.70 -38.40 53.80
C HIS A 302 37.26 -38.42 55.23
N SER A 303 38.53 -38.04 55.43
CA SER A 303 39.11 -38.06 56.78
C SER A 303 38.56 -36.93 57.65
N ASN A 304 38.28 -37.23 58.92
CA ASN A 304 37.94 -36.25 59.95
C ASN A 304 39.19 -35.70 60.65
N SER A 305 40.34 -35.73 59.97
CA SER A 305 41.61 -35.35 60.57
C SER A 305 41.76 -33.83 60.67
N GLN A 306 42.11 -33.34 61.86
CA GLN A 306 42.27 -31.92 62.15
C GLN A 306 43.53 -31.31 61.51
N TYR A 307 44.54 -32.15 61.23
CA TYR A 307 45.81 -31.75 60.66
C TYR A 307 46.06 -32.56 59.40
N VAL A 308 46.07 -31.88 58.27
CA VAL A 308 46.28 -32.49 56.95
C VAL A 308 47.49 -31.83 56.30
N TRP A 309 48.38 -32.66 55.75
CA TRP A 309 49.66 -32.24 55.18
C TRP A 309 49.82 -32.81 53.78
N THR A 310 50.47 -32.07 52.89
CA THR A 310 50.78 -32.52 51.53
C THR A 310 52.21 -32.18 51.15
N ASP A 311 52.83 -33.02 50.32
CA ASP A 311 54.17 -32.77 49.76
C ASP A 311 54.13 -32.03 48.40
N GLY A 312 52.94 -31.66 47.93
CA GLY A 312 52.74 -30.98 46.63
C GLY A 312 52.94 -31.89 45.41
N GLN A 313 53.27 -33.17 45.62
CA GLN A 313 53.49 -34.17 44.57
C GLN A 313 52.37 -35.22 44.53
N GLY A 314 51.27 -34.96 45.24
CA GLY A 314 50.09 -35.81 45.29
C GLY A 314 50.02 -36.75 46.50
N ASN A 315 50.98 -36.69 47.43
CA ASN A 315 50.90 -37.45 48.68
C ASN A 315 50.28 -36.61 49.79
N TRP A 316 49.50 -37.26 50.65
CA TRP A 316 48.76 -36.63 51.74
C TRP A 316 48.92 -37.42 53.03
N GLN A 317 49.08 -36.71 54.14
CA GLN A 317 49.14 -37.28 55.48
C GLN A 317 48.10 -36.63 56.39
N TYR A 318 47.58 -37.44 57.31
CA TYR A 318 46.42 -37.11 58.13
C TYR A 318 46.73 -37.40 59.60
N SER A 319 46.49 -36.43 60.47
CA SER A 319 46.67 -36.58 61.91
C SER A 319 45.63 -35.77 62.70
N ASN A 320 45.38 -36.20 63.93
CA ASN A 320 44.62 -35.46 64.94
C ASN A 320 45.48 -35.01 66.11
N ASP A 321 46.76 -35.35 66.12
CA ASP A 321 47.70 -34.93 67.16
C ASP A 321 48.21 -33.51 66.87
N PRO A 322 47.99 -32.54 67.77
CA PRO A 322 48.46 -31.16 67.60
C PRO A 322 49.98 -31.02 67.56
N ASN A 323 50.73 -32.03 68.02
CA ASN A 323 52.19 -32.04 68.00
C ASN A 323 52.76 -32.84 66.83
N PHE A 324 51.91 -33.39 65.97
CA PHE A 324 52.36 -34.10 64.77
C PHE A 324 52.88 -33.12 63.72
N ASP A 325 54.19 -33.14 63.52
CA ASP A 325 54.87 -32.45 62.42
C ASP A 325 55.60 -33.48 61.55
N PRO A 326 55.09 -33.78 60.34
CA PRO A 326 55.70 -34.76 59.44
C PRO A 326 57.05 -34.29 58.87
N ASN A 327 57.52 -33.07 59.19
CA ASN A 327 58.85 -32.59 58.82
C ASN A 327 59.95 -33.00 59.80
N ILE A 328 59.62 -33.50 61.00
CA ILE A 328 60.63 -33.91 62.00
C ILE A 328 61.18 -35.29 61.63
N GLY A 329 62.41 -35.32 61.10
CA GLY A 329 63.10 -36.56 60.69
C GLY A 329 62.76 -37.07 59.28
N ALA A 330 62.06 -36.27 58.48
CA ALA A 330 61.66 -36.64 57.12
C ALA A 330 62.74 -36.33 56.06
N ASP A 331 62.65 -37.05 54.94
CA ASP A 331 63.48 -36.89 53.74
C ASP A 331 62.91 -35.89 52.72
N ARG A 332 61.71 -35.35 52.98
CA ARG A 332 60.97 -34.41 52.13
C ARG A 332 60.21 -33.38 52.96
N TYR A 333 59.81 -32.29 52.30
CA TYR A 333 59.10 -31.18 52.93
C TYR A 333 57.57 -31.33 52.77
N TRP A 334 56.85 -31.11 53.86
CA TRP A 334 55.40 -31.22 53.94
C TRP A 334 54.79 -29.87 54.30
N TYR A 335 53.81 -29.44 53.52
CA TYR A 335 53.04 -28.22 53.73
C TYR A 335 51.72 -28.55 54.41
N ARG A 336 51.33 -27.72 55.38
CA ARG A 336 50.03 -27.86 56.03
C ARG A 336 48.95 -27.37 55.08
N ALA A 337 48.02 -28.25 54.75
CA ALA A 337 46.89 -27.91 53.89
C ALA A 337 45.84 -27.10 54.67
N ASN A 338 45.20 -26.17 53.97
CA ASN A 338 44.15 -25.34 54.57
C ASN A 338 42.80 -26.00 54.30
N ARG A 339 42.04 -26.22 55.38
CA ARG A 339 40.64 -26.67 55.28
C ARG A 339 39.80 -25.53 54.71
N GLN A 340 38.97 -25.82 53.71
CA GLN A 340 37.95 -24.89 53.21
C GLN A 340 36.64 -25.04 53.98
#